data_AF-A0A2R6K8G8-F1
#
_entry.id   AF-A0A2R6K8G8-F1
#
_cell.length_a   1.000
_cell.length_b   1.000
_cell.length_c   1.000
_cell.angle_alpha   90.00
_cell.angle_beta   90.00
_cell.angle_gamma   90.00
#
_symmetry.space_group_name_H-M   'P 1'
#
loop_
_entity.id
_entity.type
_entity.pdbx_description
1 polymer ?
#
loop_
_entity_poly.entity_id
_entity_poly.type
_entity_poly.pdbx_seq_one_letter_code
_entity_poly.pdbx_strand_id
1 'polypeptide(L)' 'MGTQSQSVGPDRVHGVLLGRADRLALVGLVTAVAPAISGKVVGLTLVGWLLVGFAIVGHLTVLQRFYGALDTLS' A
#
# COMPACT_ATOMS: atom_id res chain seq x y z
N MET A 1 12.21 7.92 35.48
CA MET A 1 11.37 6.84 34.92
C MET A 1 10.03 7.40 34.41
N GLY A 2 10.13 8.48 33.65
CA GLY A 2 9.08 9.07 32.82
C GLY A 2 9.87 9.70 31.67
N THR A 3 9.54 9.54 30.40
CA THR A 3 8.37 8.96 29.77
C THR A 3 8.87 8.14 28.58
N GLN A 4 8.35 6.93 28.35
CA GLN A 4 8.50 6.24 27.04
C GLN A 4 7.69 6.94 25.93
N SER A 5 7.54 8.26 26.02
CA SER A 5 6.69 9.08 25.17
C SER A 5 7.40 10.32 24.61
N GLN A 6 8.70 10.52 24.88
CA GLN A 6 9.46 11.71 24.44
C GLN A 6 10.55 11.45 23.38
N SER A 7 10.64 10.26 22.76
CA SER A 7 11.43 10.08 21.52
C SER A 7 10.57 9.88 20.26
N VAL A 8 9.24 9.88 20.39
CA VAL A 8 8.34 10.01 19.25
C VAL A 8 8.03 11.49 19.12
N GLY A 9 8.95 12.23 18.51
CA GLY A 9 8.58 13.47 17.84
C GLY A 9 7.55 13.07 16.78
N PRO A 10 6.29 13.52 16.87
CA PRO A 10 5.28 13.20 15.89
C PRO A 10 5.54 14.08 14.65
N ASP A 11 6.64 13.83 13.96
CA ASP A 11 6.76 14.25 12.57
C ASP A 11 5.91 13.27 11.78
N ARG A 12 4.65 13.68 11.59
CA ARG A 12 3.66 12.90 10.86
C ARG A 12 4.04 12.86 9.39
N VAL A 13 4.97 11.97 9.05
CA VAL A 13 5.04 11.44 7.69
C VAL A 13 4.63 9.98 7.80
N HIS A 14 3.32 9.75 7.82
CA HIS A 14 2.76 8.44 7.47
C HIS A 14 3.03 8.22 5.96
N GLY A 15 4.29 7.95 5.64
CA GLY A 15 4.86 7.94 4.28
C GLY A 15 4.56 6.69 3.49
N VAL A 16 3.35 6.11 3.62
CA VAL A 16 2.88 5.08 2.71
C VAL A 16 1.41 5.33 2.43
N LEU A 17 1.12 5.66 1.18
CA LEU A 17 -0.21 5.94 0.62
C LEU A 17 -1.24 4.81 0.90
N LEU A 18 -0.78 3.59 1.24
CA LEU A 18 -1.58 2.45 1.71
C LEU A 18 -0.99 1.81 2.98
N GLY A 19 -1.66 2.00 4.13
CA GLY A 19 -1.34 1.32 5.38
C GLY A 19 -1.49 -0.21 5.30
N ARG A 20 -0.94 -0.95 6.27
CA ARG A 20 -1.05 -2.42 6.33
C ARG A 20 -2.51 -2.90 6.35
N ALA A 21 -3.37 -2.18 7.07
CA ALA A 21 -4.79 -2.50 7.18
C ALA A 21 -5.54 -2.31 5.86
N ASP A 22 -5.17 -1.30 5.07
CA ASP A 22 -5.81 -1.01 3.78
C ASP A 22 -5.58 -2.15 2.78
N ARG A 23 -4.35 -2.67 2.73
CA ARG A 23 -4.00 -3.82 1.88
C ARG A 23 -4.85 -5.05 2.22
N LEU A 24 -5.04 -5.33 3.50
CA LEU A 24 -5.87 -6.45 3.94
C LEU A 24 -7.36 -6.21 3.62
N ALA A 25 -7.85 -4.98 3.78
CA ALA A 25 -9.22 -4.62 3.44
C ALA A 25 -9.49 -4.76 1.93
N LEU A 26 -8.58 -4.28 1.08
CA LEU A 26 -8.70 -4.40 -0.38
C LEU A 26 -8.63 -5.85 -0.85
N VAL A 27 -7.71 -6.65 -0.32
CA VAL A 27 -7.64 -8.09 -0.64
C VAL A 27 -8.90 -8.81 -0.21
N GLY A 28 -9.35 -8.59 1.03
CA GLY A 28 -10.54 -9.23 1.57
C GLY A 28 -11.80 -8.88 0.78
N LEU A 29 -12.01 -7.59 0.50
CA LEU A 29 -13.17 -7.11 -0.25
C LEU A 29 -13.18 -7.65 -1.68
N VAL A 30 -12.05 -7.53 -2.40
CA VAL A 30 -12.01 -7.99 -3.80
C VAL A 30 -12.13 -9.51 -3.89
N THR A 31 -11.52 -10.26 -2.97
CA THR A 31 -11.66 -11.73 -2.95
C THR A 31 -13.09 -12.16 -2.61
N ALA A 32 -13.79 -11.44 -1.73
CA ALA A 32 -15.19 -11.72 -1.40
C ALA A 32 -16.15 -11.43 -2.55
N VAL A 33 -15.88 -10.38 -3.35
CA VAL A 33 -16.73 -9.96 -4.47
C VAL A 33 -16.39 -10.71 -5.77
N ALA A 34 -15.14 -11.17 -5.94
CA ALA A 34 -14.68 -11.89 -7.12
C ALA A 34 -15.58 -13.06 -7.59
N PRO A 35 -16.09 -13.95 -6.71
CA PRO A 35 -16.95 -15.05 -7.16
C PRO A 35 -18.33 -14.58 -7.66
N ALA A 36 -18.82 -13.42 -7.21
CA ALA A 36 -20.08 -12.85 -7.68
C ALA A 36 -19.95 -12.21 -9.08
N ILE A 37 -18.74 -11.78 -9.44
CA ILE A 37 -18.42 -11.16 -10.74
C ILE A 37 -17.60 -12.17 -11.55
N SER A 38 -18.28 -13.19 -12.06
CA SER A 38 -17.66 -14.21 -12.90
C SER A 38 -17.49 -13.69 -14.33
N GLY A 39 -16.34 -13.06 -14.61
CA GLY A 39 -16.03 -12.49 -15.92
C GLY A 39 -14.59 -11.99 -16.03
N LYS A 40 -14.08 -11.93 -17.26
CA LYS A 40 -12.79 -11.29 -17.56
C LYS A 40 -13.06 -9.86 -18.03
N VAL A 41 -12.47 -8.88 -17.35
CA VAL A 41 -12.47 -7.48 -17.77
C VAL A 41 -11.14 -7.24 -18.48
N VAL A 42 -11.17 -7.00 -19.79
CA VAL A 42 -9.96 -6.81 -20.63
C VAL A 42 -8.96 -7.97 -20.46
N GLY A 43 -9.46 -9.21 -20.48
CA GLY A 43 -8.64 -10.42 -20.39
C GLY A 43 -8.17 -10.81 -18.97
N LEU A 44 -8.31 -9.93 -17.98
CA LEU A 44 -7.97 -10.21 -16.58
C LEU A 44 -9.21 -10.42 -15.71
N THR A 45 -9.10 -11.28 -14.69
CA THR A 45 -10.12 -11.42 -13.66
C THR A 45 -10.08 -10.22 -12.71
N LEU A 46 -11.12 -10.05 -11.88
CA LEU A 46 -11.15 -9.01 -10.84
C LEU A 46 -9.94 -9.09 -9.90
N VAL A 47 -9.50 -10.31 -9.57
CA VAL A 47 -8.28 -10.56 -8.79
C VAL A 47 -7.03 -10.16 -9.56
N GLY A 48 -6.97 -10.40 -10.87
CA GLY A 48 -5.88 -9.94 -11.73
C GLY A 48 -5.74 -8.41 -11.69
N TRP A 49 -6.85 -7.68 -11.75
CA TRP A 49 -6.86 -6.22 -11.64
C TRP A 49 -6.40 -5.71 -10.26
N LEU A 50 -6.76 -6.41 -9.18
CA LEU A 50 -6.24 -6.10 -7.84
C LEU A 50 -4.71 -6.21 -7.78
N LEU A 51 -4.16 -7.29 -8.35
CA LEU A 51 -2.70 -7.48 -8.39
C LEU A 51 -2.00 -6.41 -9.22
N VAL A 52 -2.58 -5.99 -10.34
CA VAL A 52 -2.07 -4.86 -11.14
C VAL A 52 -2.06 -3.57 -10.32
N GLY A 53 -3.16 -3.27 -9.63
CA GLY A 53 -3.24 -2.10 -8.73
C GLY A 53 -2.18 -2.13 -7.63
N PHE A 54 -1.99 -3.28 -6.98
CA PHE A 54 -0.93 -3.45 -5.98
C PHE A 54 0.48 -3.36 -6.56
N ALA A 55 0.71 -3.88 -7.77
CA ALA A 55 1.99 -3.75 -8.44
C ALA A 55 2.31 -2.25 -8.69
N ILE A 56 1.35 -1.48 -9.19
CA ILE A 56 1.52 -0.04 -9.44
C ILE A 56 1.84 0.71 -8.13
N VAL A 57 0.99 0.55 -7.11
CA VAL A 57 1.19 1.21 -5.80
C VAL A 57 2.53 0.79 -5.17
N GLY A 58 2.87 -0.49 -5.28
CA GLY A 58 4.13 -1.03 -4.77
C GLY A 58 5.34 -0.34 -5.41
N HIS A 59 5.34 -0.19 -6.74
CA HIS A 59 6.42 0.50 -7.45
C HIS A 59 6.52 1.96 -7.06
N LEU A 60 5.39 2.68 -6.96
CA LEU A 60 5.38 4.07 -6.52
C LEU A 60 5.96 4.22 -5.10
N THR A 61 5.61 3.31 -4.18
CA THR A 61 6.11 3.34 -2.81
C THR A 61 7.62 3.10 -2.73
N VAL A 62 8.13 2.15 -3.52
CA VAL A 62 9.57 1.88 -3.62
C VAL A 62 10.28 3.11 -4.16
N LEU A 63 9.75 3.73 -5.20
CA LEU A 63 10.34 4.90 -5.84
C LEU A 63 10.38 6.11 -4.90
N GLN A 64 9.27 6.37 -4.17
CA GLN A 64 9.20 7.40 -3.14
C GLN A 64 10.24 7.21 -2.03
N ARG A 65 10.43 5.97 -1.56
CA ARG A 65 11.45 5.64 -0.56
C ARG A 65 12.86 5.78 -1.09
N PHE A 66 13.09 5.38 -2.34
CA PHE A 66 14.39 5.49 -2.98
C PHE A 66 14.83 6.95 -3.10
N TYR A 67 13.96 7.84 -3.58
CA TYR A 67 14.27 9.27 -3.66
C TYR A 67 14.47 9.90 -2.27
N GLY A 68 13.64 9.56 -1.28
CA GLY A 68 13.83 10.06 0.08
C GLY A 68 15.16 9.62 0.71
N ALA A 69 15.66 8.42 0.38
CA ALA A 69 16.95 7.94 0.84
C ALA A 69 18.13 8.60 0.11
N LEU A 70 17.97 8.99 -1.16
CA LEU A 70 19.01 9.71 -1.91
C LEU A 70 19.17 11.14 -1.43
N ASP A 71 18.07 11.85 -1.16
CA ASP A 71 18.08 13.22 -0.62
C ASP A 71 18.79 13.31 0.74
N THR A 72 18.69 12.26 1.57
CA THR A 72 19.41 12.19 2.84
C THR A 72 20.91 11.91 2.71
N LEU A 73 21.39 11.45 1.54
CA LEU A 73 22.79 11.15 1.29
C LEU A 73 23.58 12.29 0.62
N SER A 74 22.90 13.33 0.11
CA SER A 74 23.53 14.51 -0.52
C SER A 74 23.69 15.66 0.45
#